data_AF-A0A0B7GTF2-F1
#
_entry.id   AF-A0A0B7GTF2-F1
#
_cell.length_a   1.000
_cell.length_b   1.000
_cell.length_c   1.000
_cell.angle_alpha   90.00
_cell.angle_beta   90.00
_cell.angle_gamma   90.00
#
_symmetry.space_group_name_H-M   'P 1'
#
loop_
_entity.id
_entity.type
_entity.pdbx_description
1 polymer ?
#
loop_
_entity_poly.entity_id
_entity_poly.type
_entity_poly.pdbx_seq_one_letter_code
_entity_poly.pdbx_strand_id
1 'polypeptide(L)'
;MSIDQITRGHVIANCLEGRCTVQQAALRLNLSRRRVQQLKKAFKEKGAVAMLHGNSQRPSAKKTSKEIEQRLLALRSDPALSKSNFLHFHEIVTEEYQLQLSYSTLRRILLSHGICSPKKRRTRKKGA
;
A
#
# COMPACT_ATOMS: atom_id res chain seq x y z
N MET A 1 7.63 11.18 -1.00
CA MET A 1 8.03 10.82 -2.38
C MET A 1 9.08 9.74 -2.31
N SER A 2 9.04 8.72 -3.17
CA SER A 2 10.12 7.71 -3.25
C SER A 2 11.40 8.35 -3.83
N ILE A 3 12.58 7.80 -3.50
CA ILE A 3 13.88 8.19 -4.11
C ILE A 3 13.77 8.19 -5.64
N ASP A 4 13.12 7.18 -6.21
CA ASP A 4 12.89 7.09 -7.67
C ASP A 4 12.05 8.24 -8.23
N GLN A 5 11.09 8.76 -7.46
CA GLN A 5 10.25 9.88 -7.88
C GLN A 5 11.05 11.19 -7.90
N ILE A 6 11.97 11.36 -6.95
CA ILE A 6 12.87 12.52 -6.85
C ILE A 6 13.86 12.50 -8.03
N THR A 7 14.56 11.38 -8.22
CA THR A 7 15.50 11.19 -9.33
C THR A 7 14.83 11.41 -10.68
N ARG A 8 13.62 10.87 -10.85
CA ARG A 8 12.83 11.07 -12.07
C ARG A 8 12.48 12.53 -12.31
N GLY A 9 12.06 13.27 -11.28
CA GLY A 9 11.77 14.69 -11.41
C GLY A 9 12.98 15.50 -11.83
N HIS A 10 14.14 15.21 -11.25
CA HIS A 10 15.40 15.88 -11.59
C HIS A 10 15.81 15.64 -13.06
N VAL A 11 15.72 14.39 -13.53
CA VAL A 11 16.05 14.06 -14.94
C VAL A 11 15.07 14.73 -15.92
N ILE A 12 13.77 14.82 -15.57
CA ILE A 12 12.78 15.50 -16.42
C ILE A 12 12.98 17.02 -16.43
N ALA A 13 13.35 17.63 -15.29
CA ALA A 13 13.70 19.05 -15.21
C ALA A 13 14.92 19.37 -16.10
N ASN A 14 15.99 18.58 -15.99
CA ASN A 14 17.16 18.71 -16.88
C ASN A 14 16.80 18.55 -18.36
N CYS A 15 15.82 17.71 -18.70
CA CYS A 15 15.34 17.54 -20.07
C CYS A 15 14.48 18.73 -20.56
N LEU A 16 13.86 19.47 -19.65
CA LEU A 16 13.15 20.72 -19.95
C LEU A 16 14.11 21.87 -20.18
N GLU A 17 15.16 21.95 -19.37
CA GLU A 17 16.24 22.96 -19.46
C GLU A 17 17.21 22.74 -20.63
N GLY A 18 17.00 21.69 -21.43
CA GLY A 18 17.86 21.38 -22.59
C GLY A 18 19.19 20.71 -22.23
N ARG A 19 19.44 20.41 -20.95
CA ARG A 19 20.67 19.76 -20.46
C ARG A 19 20.76 18.29 -20.83
N CYS A 20 19.64 17.65 -21.17
CA CYS A 20 19.63 16.29 -21.70
C CYS A 20 18.50 16.05 -22.72
N THR A 21 18.75 15.15 -23.68
CA THR A 21 17.75 14.81 -24.69
C THR A 21 16.70 13.84 -24.13
N VAL A 22 15.55 13.76 -24.79
CA VAL A 22 14.48 12.81 -24.46
C VAL A 22 14.99 11.36 -24.48
N GLN A 23 15.91 11.04 -25.39
CA GLN A 23 16.52 9.72 -25.51
C GLN A 23 17.45 9.41 -24.34
N GLN A 24 18.29 10.37 -23.94
CA GLN A 24 19.17 10.22 -22.77
C GLN A 24 18.35 10.07 -21.47
N ALA A 25 17.28 10.84 -21.31
CA ALA A 25 16.38 10.72 -20.18
C ALA A 25 15.65 9.36 -20.15
N ALA A 26 15.23 8.86 -21.33
CA ALA A 26 14.61 7.55 -21.47
C ALA A 26 15.53 6.42 -21.00
N LEU A 27 16.80 6.46 -21.42
CA LEU A 27 17.82 5.49 -21.00
C LEU A 27 18.09 5.56 -19.49
N ARG A 28 18.28 6.77 -18.94
CA ARG A 28 18.57 6.96 -17.51
C ARG A 28 17.43 6.53 -16.60
N LEU A 29 16.19 6.70 -17.04
CA LEU A 29 15.00 6.36 -16.26
C LEU A 29 14.46 4.96 -16.56
N ASN A 30 15.06 4.24 -17.51
CA ASN A 30 14.53 3.00 -18.06
C ASN A 30 13.04 3.12 -18.48
N LEU A 31 12.71 4.20 -19.18
CA LEU A 31 11.36 4.53 -19.65
C LEU A 31 11.33 4.65 -21.17
N SER A 32 10.16 4.46 -21.76
CA SER A 32 9.98 4.76 -23.19
C SER A 32 10.09 6.27 -23.46
N ARG A 33 10.56 6.63 -24.66
CA ARG A 33 10.61 8.03 -25.14
C ARG A 33 9.26 8.73 -25.02
N ARG A 34 8.17 8.02 -25.37
CA ARG A 34 6.78 8.50 -25.22
C ARG A 34 6.46 8.85 -23.77
N ARG A 35 6.87 7.99 -22.81
CA ARG A 35 6.63 8.25 -21.40
C ARG A 35 7.39 9.48 -20.91
N VAL A 36 8.63 9.65 -21.34
CA VAL A 36 9.43 10.86 -21.03
C VAL A 36 8.77 12.12 -21.59
N GLN A 37 8.25 12.10 -22.82
CA GLN A 37 7.53 13.23 -23.40
C GLN A 37 6.25 13.58 -22.62
N GLN A 38 5.47 12.57 -22.21
CA GLN A 38 4.29 12.78 -21.35
C GLN A 38 4.65 13.41 -20.02
N LEU A 39 5.74 12.93 -19.39
CA LEU A 39 6.23 13.49 -18.13
C LEU A 39 6.74 14.92 -18.30
N LYS A 40 7.42 15.20 -19.41
CA LYS A 40 7.85 16.55 -19.79
C LYS A 40 6.66 17.51 -19.94
N LYS A 41 5.58 17.08 -20.61
CA LYS A 41 4.33 17.84 -20.73
C LYS A 41 3.68 18.08 -19.36
N ALA A 42 3.51 17.02 -18.57
CA ALA A 42 2.89 17.12 -17.25
C ALA A 42 3.70 18.01 -16.29
N PHE A 43 5.03 17.98 -16.36
CA PHE A 43 5.91 18.83 -15.55
C PHE A 43 5.81 20.30 -15.96
N LYS A 44 5.60 20.63 -17.25
CA LYS A 44 5.32 22.01 -17.67
C LYS A 44 4.01 22.54 -17.08
N GLU A 45 2.98 21.71 -16.99
CA GLU A 45 1.65 22.11 -16.51
C GLU A 45 1.56 22.16 -14.98
N LYS A 46 2.19 21.22 -14.28
CA LYS A 46 2.00 21.00 -12.82
C LYS A 46 3.31 21.02 -12.01
N GLY A 47 4.44 21.31 -12.64
CA GLY A 47 5.76 21.30 -11.99
C GLY A 47 6.13 19.95 -11.38
N ALA A 48 6.86 20.00 -10.26
CA ALA A 48 7.33 18.81 -9.54
C ALA A 48 6.17 17.90 -9.06
N VAL A 49 4.97 18.44 -8.87
CA VAL A 49 3.77 17.67 -8.47
C VAL A 49 3.40 16.62 -9.52
N ALA A 50 3.71 16.85 -10.80
CA ALA A 50 3.50 15.87 -11.88
C ALA A 50 4.29 14.57 -11.68
N MET A 51 5.36 14.61 -10.87
CA MET A 51 6.20 13.45 -10.59
C MET A 51 5.67 12.58 -9.45
N LEU A 52 4.66 13.05 -8.72
CA LEU A 52 3.91 12.19 -7.80
C LEU A 52 3.18 11.12 -8.60
N HIS A 53 3.22 9.88 -8.11
CA HIS A 53 2.36 8.85 -8.65
C HIS A 53 0.89 9.20 -8.39
N GLY A 54 0.01 9.03 -9.39
CA GLY A 54 -1.39 9.48 -9.30
C GLY A 54 -2.17 8.83 -8.14
N ASN A 55 -1.78 7.62 -7.73
CA ASN A 55 -2.37 6.92 -6.59
C ASN A 55 -1.64 7.20 -5.26
N SER A 56 -0.52 7.93 -5.25
CA SER A 56 0.19 8.23 -3.99
C SER A 56 -0.63 9.11 -3.04
N GLN A 57 -1.52 9.94 -3.58
CA GLN A 57 -2.36 10.84 -2.77
C GLN A 57 -3.83 10.39 -2.66
N ARG A 58 -4.19 9.27 -3.29
CA ARG A 58 -5.55 8.73 -3.26
C ARG A 58 -5.52 7.31 -2.73
N PRO A 59 -5.96 7.07 -1.48
CA PRO A 59 -6.21 5.70 -1.06
C PRO A 59 -7.26 5.09 -2.00
N SER A 60 -7.11 3.80 -2.31
CA SER A 60 -8.13 3.08 -3.08
C SER A 60 -9.48 3.23 -2.38
N ALA A 61 -10.57 3.42 -3.12
CA ALA A 61 -11.92 3.38 -2.57
C ALA A 61 -12.23 2.03 -1.89
N LYS A 62 -11.49 0.97 -2.24
CA LYS A 62 -11.57 -0.36 -1.62
C LYS A 62 -10.71 -0.50 -0.36
N LYS A 63 -10.00 0.56 0.05
CA LYS A 63 -9.20 0.55 1.26
C LYS A 63 -10.15 0.59 2.45
N THR A 64 -10.02 -0.37 3.36
CA THR A 64 -10.73 -0.38 4.64
C THR A 64 -10.53 0.98 5.32
N SER A 65 -11.60 1.56 5.87
CA SER A 65 -11.47 2.86 6.53
C SER A 65 -10.48 2.74 7.69
N LYS A 66 -9.68 3.79 7.89
CA LYS A 66 -8.71 3.82 9.00
C LYS A 66 -9.41 3.65 10.35
N GLU A 67 -10.64 4.14 10.46
CA GLU A 67 -11.48 4.01 11.66
C GLU A 67 -11.80 2.55 11.98
N ILE A 68 -12.21 1.76 10.98
CA ILE A 68 -12.48 0.33 11.15
C ILE A 68 -11.20 -0.42 11.50
N GLU A 69 -10.08 -0.06 10.87
CA GLU A 69 -8.77 -0.65 11.17
C GLU A 69 -8.34 -0.37 12.62
N GLN A 70 -8.47 0.88 13.07
CA GLN A 70 -8.16 1.28 14.45
C GLN A 70 -9.06 0.59 15.46
N ARG A 71 -10.37 0.53 15.19
CA ARG A 71 -11.33 -0.17 16.05
C ARG A 71 -11.02 -1.65 16.16
N LEU A 72 -10.67 -2.31 15.05
CA LEU A 72 -10.25 -3.71 15.05
C LEU A 72 -9.00 -3.93 15.91
N LEU A 73 -8.00 -3.05 15.81
CA LEU A 73 -6.77 -3.15 16.59
C LEU A 73 -7.03 -2.93 18.08
N ALA A 74 -7.86 -1.94 18.43
CA ALA A 74 -8.26 -1.68 19.81
C ALA A 74 -8.94 -2.90 20.45
N LEU A 75 -9.85 -3.56 19.72
CA LEU A 75 -10.48 -4.81 20.17
C LEU A 75 -9.45 -5.93 20.31
N ARG A 76 -8.45 -6.00 19.43
CA ARG A 76 -7.41 -7.02 19.52
C ARG A 76 -6.44 -6.81 20.69
N SER A 77 -6.31 -5.57 21.17
CA SER A 77 -5.49 -5.23 22.34
C SER A 77 -6.10 -5.69 23.67
N ASP A 78 -7.40 -5.99 23.70
CA ASP A 78 -8.06 -6.52 24.90
C ASP A 78 -7.47 -7.91 25.26
N PRO A 79 -6.98 -8.13 26.50
CA PRO A 79 -6.48 -9.42 26.97
C PRO A 79 -7.45 -10.59 26.76
N ALA A 80 -8.77 -10.36 26.90
CA ALA A 80 -9.80 -11.39 26.71
C ALA A 80 -9.86 -11.85 25.25
N LEU A 81 -9.73 -10.91 24.31
CA LEU A 81 -9.81 -11.19 22.87
C LEU A 81 -8.45 -11.55 22.26
N SER A 82 -7.34 -11.16 22.86
CA SER A 82 -5.98 -11.41 22.35
C SER A 82 -5.64 -12.90 22.23
N LYS A 83 -6.23 -13.75 23.08
CA LYS A 83 -5.94 -15.19 23.16
C LYS A 83 -6.74 -16.02 22.15
N SER A 84 -7.79 -15.45 21.55
CA SER A 84 -8.59 -16.14 20.55
C SER A 84 -7.82 -16.31 19.24
N ASN A 85 -8.14 -17.38 18.50
CA ASN A 85 -7.68 -17.54 17.12
C ASN A 85 -8.41 -16.53 16.21
N PHE A 86 -7.91 -16.28 15.01
CA PHE A 86 -8.49 -15.26 14.13
C PHE A 86 -9.91 -15.56 13.65
N LEU A 87 -10.30 -16.83 13.56
CA LEU A 87 -11.67 -17.19 13.17
C LEU A 87 -12.63 -16.79 14.30
N HIS A 88 -12.32 -17.20 15.52
CA HIS A 88 -13.12 -16.87 16.69
C HIS A 88 -13.15 -15.36 16.98
N PHE A 89 -12.01 -14.68 16.78
CA PHE A 89 -11.97 -13.22 16.85
C PHE A 89 -12.87 -12.57 15.78
N HIS A 90 -12.91 -13.12 14.56
CA HIS A 90 -13.78 -12.62 13.50
C HIS A 90 -15.26 -12.79 13.82
N GLU A 91 -15.66 -13.93 14.39
CA GLU A 91 -17.03 -14.18 14.88
C GLU A 91 -17.43 -13.13 15.92
N ILE A 92 -16.64 -12.97 16.99
CA ILE A 92 -16.90 -12.00 18.07
C ILE A 92 -17.03 -10.58 17.51
N VAL A 93 -16.08 -10.16 16.68
CA VAL A 93 -16.04 -8.80 16.12
C VAL A 93 -17.23 -8.54 15.17
N THR A 94 -17.75 -9.57 14.51
CA THR A 94 -18.92 -9.46 13.63
C THR A 94 -20.22 -9.45 14.43
N GLU A 95 -20.36 -10.31 15.44
CA GLU A 95 -21.60 -10.50 16.20
C GLU A 95 -21.76 -9.44 17.29
N GLU A 96 -20.75 -9.25 18.13
CA GLU A 96 -20.84 -8.38 19.32
C GLU A 96 -20.56 -6.91 18.97
N TYR A 97 -19.64 -6.65 18.04
CA TYR A 97 -19.17 -5.30 17.71
C TYR A 97 -19.65 -4.77 16.34
N GLN A 98 -20.44 -5.59 15.62
CA GLN A 98 -21.05 -5.30 14.31
C GLN A 98 -20.06 -4.79 13.26
N LEU A 99 -18.80 -5.23 13.34
CA LEU A 99 -17.76 -4.82 12.40
C LEU A 99 -17.87 -5.68 11.13
N GLN A 100 -18.48 -5.13 10.09
CA GLN A 100 -18.71 -5.82 8.81
C GLN A 100 -17.42 -5.95 7.98
N LEU A 101 -16.51 -6.82 8.42
CA LEU A 101 -15.28 -7.18 7.72
C LEU A 101 -15.33 -8.63 7.25
N SER A 102 -14.77 -8.89 6.07
CA SER A 102 -14.47 -10.27 5.69
C SER A 102 -13.28 -10.81 6.50
N TYR A 103 -13.30 -12.11 6.81
CA TYR A 103 -12.20 -12.79 7.50
C TYR A 103 -10.83 -12.51 6.87
N SER A 104 -10.75 -12.54 5.53
CA SER A 104 -9.52 -12.24 4.79
C SER A 104 -9.00 -10.83 5.04
N THR A 105 -9.90 -9.85 5.15
CA THR A 105 -9.53 -8.44 5.43
C THR A 105 -9.02 -8.29 6.85
N LEU A 106 -9.73 -8.85 7.83
CA LEU A 106 -9.32 -8.87 9.23
C LEU A 106 -7.94 -9.53 9.38
N ARG A 107 -7.75 -10.72 8.80
CA ARG A 107 -6.48 -11.44 8.84
C ARG A 107 -5.34 -10.63 8.22
N ARG A 108 -5.57 -9.97 7.08
CA ARG A 108 -4.56 -9.14 6.41
C ARG A 108 -4.15 -7.96 7.28
N ILE A 109 -5.11 -7.27 7.89
CA ILE A 109 -4.86 -6.13 8.78
C ILE A 109 -4.03 -6.58 9.99
N LEU A 110 -4.45 -7.63 10.68
CA LEU A 110 -3.72 -8.13 11.86
C LEU A 110 -2.28 -8.51 11.52
N LEU A 111 -2.07 -9.20 10.39
CA LEU A 111 -0.73 -9.59 9.94
C LEU A 111 0.13 -8.38 9.52
N SER A 112 -0.44 -7.35 8.89
CA SER A 112 0.32 -6.14 8.55
C SER A 112 0.78 -5.35 9.77
N HIS A 113 0.10 -5.53 10.92
CA HIS A 113 0.49 -4.99 12.22
C HIS A 113 1.33 -5.97 13.06
N GLY A 114 1.81 -7.07 12.46
CA GLY A 114 2.67 -8.05 13.15
C GLY A 114 1.95 -8.94 14.17
N ILE A 115 0.61 -8.86 14.26
CA ILE A 115 -0.18 -9.69 15.15
C ILE A 115 -0.35 -11.06 14.51
N CYS A 116 0.15 -12.10 15.17
CA CYS A 116 0.00 -13.49 14.76
C CYS A 116 -1.14 -14.17 15.52
N SER A 117 -1.80 -15.13 14.87
CA SER A 117 -2.78 -15.98 15.55
C SER A 117 -2.06 -16.85 16.59
N PRO A 118 -2.48 -16.84 17.87
CA PRO A 118 -1.78 -17.52 18.96
C PRO A 118 -1.69 -19.04 18.77
N LYS A 119 -2.64 -19.63 18.03
CA LYS A 119 -2.60 -21.05 17.66
C LYS A 119 -2.19 -21.21 16.21
N LYS A 120 -1.00 -21.79 16.00
CA LYS A 120 -0.56 -22.31 14.70
C LYS A 120 -1.23 -23.67 14.48
N ARG A 121 -1.94 -23.84 13.35
CA ARG A 121 -2.52 -25.14 12.99
C ARG A 121 -1.40 -26.17 12.89
N ARG A 122 -1.50 -27.28 13.65
CA ARG A 122 -0.57 -28.40 13.56
C ARG A 122 -0.56 -28.93 12.13
N THR A 123 0.61 -28.99 11.51
CA THR A 123 0.77 -29.61 10.19
C THR A 123 0.42 -31.09 10.32
N ARG A 124 -0.47 -31.59 9.45
CA ARG A 124 -0.69 -33.04 9.36
C ARG A 124 0.63 -33.65 8.90
N LYS A 125 1.15 -34.65 9.63
CA LYS A 125 2.27 -35.46 9.14
C LYS A 125 1.82 -36.04 7.80
N LYS A 126 2.59 -35.80 6.73
CA LYS A 126 2.41 -36.57 5.49
C LYS A 126 2.61 -38.02 5.89
N GLY A 127 1.59 -38.86 5.68
CA GLY A 127 1.73 -40.30 5.86
C GLY A 127 2.89 -40.77 4.97
N ALA A 128 3.79 -41.56 5.54
CA ALA A 128 4.79 -42.29 4.80
C ALA A 128 4.12 -43.37 3.94
#